data_AF-A0A7S4DK03-F1
#
_entry.id   AF-A0A7S4DK03-F1
#
_cell.length_a   1.000
_cell.length_b   1.000
_cell.length_c   1.000
_cell.angle_alpha   90.00
_cell.angle_beta   90.00
_cell.angle_gamma   90.00
#
_symmetry.space_group_name_H-M   'P 1'
#
loop_
_entity.id
_entity.type
_entity.pdbx_description
1 polymer ?
#
loop_
_entity_poly.entity_id
_entity_poly.type
_entity_poly.pdbx_seq_one_letter_code
_entity_poly.pdbx_strand_id
1 'polypeptide(L)'
;MESDDETEKVRVKFVTKIASIRVTEVPIAVPTSLGRYGLSEVVNHLLAREEPIPLEFLVEGKGLLRVPLERHLTAAGLSGETVVELEYFPAAPPPEQAEGPRLPDWVSALA
;
A
#
# COMPACT_ATOMS: atom_id res chain seq x y z
N MET A 1 -7.33 31.90 -3.89
CA MET A 1 -8.67 31.31 -4.05
C MET A 1 -8.40 29.88 -4.46
N GLU A 2 -8.24 29.00 -3.47
CA GLU A 2 -7.97 27.59 -3.68
C GLU A 2 -9.18 26.96 -4.35
N SER A 3 -8.99 26.44 -5.57
CA SER A 3 -9.93 25.52 -6.18
C SER A 3 -9.79 24.20 -5.43
N ASP A 4 -10.75 23.87 -4.57
CA ASP A 4 -11.00 22.51 -4.11
C ASP A 4 -11.31 21.68 -5.37
N ASP A 5 -10.26 21.09 -5.93
CA ASP A 5 -10.33 20.23 -7.12
C ASP A 5 -11.27 19.06 -6.79
N GLU A 6 -12.33 18.89 -7.59
CA GLU A 6 -13.39 17.87 -7.49
C GLU A 6 -12.83 16.46 -7.69
N THR A 7 -11.92 16.05 -6.81
CA THR A 7 -11.34 14.72 -6.79
C THR A 7 -12.34 13.77 -6.16
N GLU A 8 -12.79 12.77 -6.93
CA GLU A 8 -13.68 11.74 -6.40
C GLU A 8 -13.06 11.09 -5.17
N LYS A 9 -13.86 10.89 -4.13
CA LYS A 9 -13.41 10.33 -2.84
C LYS A 9 -14.04 8.96 -2.65
N VAL A 10 -13.29 8.06 -2.03
CA VAL A 10 -13.73 6.72 -1.63
C VAL A 10 -13.47 6.51 -0.15
N ARG A 11 -14.34 5.77 0.53
CA ARG A 11 -14.11 5.38 1.93
C ARG A 11 -13.20 4.16 1.96
N VAL A 12 -12.11 4.25 2.70
CA VAL A 12 -11.15 3.16 2.87
C VAL A 12 -11.00 2.79 4.34
N LYS A 13 -10.77 1.52 4.60
CA LYS A 13 -10.44 0.98 5.92
C LYS A 13 -9.02 0.42 5.84
N PHE A 14 -8.09 1.01 6.59
CA PHE A 14 -6.72 0.51 6.67
C PHE A 14 -6.64 -0.64 7.67
N VAL A 15 -6.12 -1.78 7.21
CA VAL A 15 -5.90 -2.96 8.06
C VAL A 15 -4.47 -3.46 7.89
N THR A 16 -3.93 -4.11 8.91
CA THR A 16 -2.60 -4.73 8.80
C THR A 16 -2.51 -5.95 9.70
N LYS A 17 -1.66 -6.90 9.33
CA LYS A 17 -1.29 -8.05 10.17
C LYS A 17 -0.19 -7.71 11.18
N ILE A 18 0.48 -6.56 11.04
CA ILE A 18 1.65 -6.18 11.83
C ILE A 18 1.23 -5.24 12.96
N ALA A 19 1.30 -5.71 14.21
CA ALA A 19 0.80 -4.96 15.37
C ALA A 19 1.52 -3.62 15.60
N SER A 20 2.83 -3.53 15.31
CA SER A 20 3.65 -2.34 15.57
C SER A 20 3.34 -1.13 14.67
N ILE A 21 2.64 -1.34 13.55
CA ILE A 21 2.28 -0.28 12.60
C ILE A 21 0.76 -0.17 12.43
N ARG A 22 -0.03 -0.70 13.37
CA ARG A 22 -1.50 -0.71 13.30
C ARG A 22 -2.07 0.69 13.57
N VAL A 23 -2.89 1.19 12.65
CA VAL A 23 -3.72 2.38 12.83
C VAL A 23 -5.14 2.01 13.29
N THR A 24 -5.94 3.02 13.64
CA THR A 24 -7.37 2.81 13.91
C THR A 24 -8.07 2.32 12.65
N GLU A 25 -8.87 1.25 12.77
CA GLU A 25 -9.60 0.65 11.66
C GLU A 25 -10.90 1.42 11.32
N VAL A 26 -10.93 2.73 11.59
CA VAL A 26 -12.08 3.59 11.32
C VAL A 26 -12.06 3.98 9.84
N PRO A 27 -13.15 3.79 9.08
CA PRO A 27 -13.16 4.15 7.66
C PRO A 27 -13.02 5.65 7.42
N ILE A 28 -12.02 6.06 6.64
CA ILE A 28 -11.76 7.45 6.26
C ILE A 28 -11.95 7.68 4.75
N ALA A 29 -12.27 8.91 4.35
CA ALA A 29 -12.37 9.26 2.94
C ALA A 29 -11.01 9.68 2.38
N VAL A 30 -10.61 9.08 1.25
CA VAL A 30 -9.37 9.43 0.53
C VAL A 30 -9.69 9.70 -0.95
N PRO A 31 -8.94 10.57 -1.64
CA PRO A 31 -9.07 10.75 -3.08
C PRO A 31 -8.80 9.44 -3.84
N THR A 32 -9.62 9.12 -4.83
CA THR A 32 -9.46 7.93 -5.69
C THR A 32 -8.22 8.02 -6.59
N SER A 33 -7.69 9.23 -6.80
CA SER A 33 -6.44 9.49 -7.51
C SER A 33 -5.20 9.03 -6.75
N LEU A 34 -5.30 8.72 -5.45
CA LEU A 34 -4.17 8.24 -4.67
C LEU A 34 -3.73 6.85 -5.14
N GLY A 35 -2.43 6.71 -5.36
CA GLY A 35 -1.74 5.42 -5.50
C GLY A 35 -0.96 5.07 -4.23
N ARG A 36 -0.05 4.10 -4.35
CA ARG A 36 0.78 3.60 -3.25
C ARG A 36 1.44 4.70 -2.41
N TYR A 37 2.09 5.67 -3.07
CA TYR A 37 2.86 6.71 -2.40
C TYR A 37 1.98 7.58 -1.49
N GLY A 38 0.89 8.14 -2.03
CA GLY A 38 0.00 9.00 -1.25
C GLY A 38 -0.71 8.25 -0.12
N LEU A 39 -1.11 6.99 -0.33
CA LEU A 39 -1.67 6.18 0.76
C LEU A 39 -0.62 5.85 1.83
N SER A 40 0.64 5.66 1.44
CA SER A 40 1.75 5.50 2.39
C SER A 40 1.91 6.75 3.24
N GLU A 41 1.83 7.94 2.66
CA GLU A 41 1.86 9.20 3.43
C GLU A 41 0.69 9.30 4.41
N VAL A 42 -0.52 8.96 3.98
CA VAL A 42 -1.71 8.95 4.85
C VAL A 42 -1.50 8.04 6.06
N VAL A 43 -1.06 6.79 5.86
CA VAL A 43 -0.84 5.86 6.97
C VAL A 43 0.31 6.32 7.88
N ASN A 44 1.41 6.83 7.32
CA ASN A 44 2.51 7.34 8.14
C ASN A 44 2.09 8.56 8.98
N HIS A 45 1.22 9.42 8.44
CA HIS A 45 0.63 10.53 9.18
C HIS A 45 -0.26 10.03 10.33
N LEU A 46 -1.11 9.03 10.08
CA LEU A 46 -1.94 8.40 11.11
C LEU A 46 -1.11 7.72 12.22
N LEU A 47 0.07 7.22 11.89
CA LEU A 47 1.01 6.63 12.84
C LEU A 47 1.84 7.67 13.61
N ALA A 48 1.76 8.95 13.24
CA ALA A 48 2.56 10.04 13.80
C ALA A 48 4.07 9.72 13.86
N ARG A 49 4.59 9.06 12.81
CA ARG A 49 6.01 8.68 12.73
C ARG A 49 6.87 9.85 12.30
N GLU A 50 7.96 10.10 13.03
CA GLU A 50 9.00 11.06 12.62
C GLU A 50 9.74 10.58 11.37
N GLU A 51 9.95 9.27 11.26
CA GLU A 51 10.56 8.62 10.09
C GLU A 51 9.52 7.78 9.32
N PRO A 52 9.03 8.27 8.16
CA PRO A 52 8.08 7.55 7.34
C PRO A 52 8.67 6.25 6.80
N ILE A 53 7.89 5.18 6.85
CA ILE A 53 8.23 3.90 6.22
C ILE A 53 7.51 3.75 4.89
N PRO A 54 8.17 3.26 3.83
CA PRO A 54 7.48 2.90 2.60
C PRO A 54 6.51 1.74 2.83
N LEU A 55 5.26 1.92 2.43
CA LEU A 55 4.22 0.91 2.56
C LEU A 55 3.73 0.42 1.19
N GLU A 56 3.36 -0.85 1.14
CA GLU A 56 2.64 -1.50 0.05
C GLU A 56 1.20 -1.79 0.49
N PHE A 57 0.27 -1.87 -0.46
CA PHE A 57 -1.16 -2.00 -0.18
C PHE A 57 -1.79 -3.09 -1.02
N LEU A 58 -2.56 -3.97 -0.39
CA LEU A 58 -3.39 -4.99 -1.01
C LEU A 58 -4.85 -4.56 -0.92
N VAL A 59 -5.52 -4.48 -2.07
CA VAL A 59 -6.93 -4.07 -2.16
C VAL A 59 -7.82 -5.31 -2.04
N GLU A 60 -8.71 -5.32 -1.03
CA GLU A 60 -9.69 -6.40 -0.80
C GLU A 60 -9.08 -7.81 -0.75
N GLY A 61 -7.83 -7.94 -0.29
CA GLY A 61 -7.12 -9.22 -0.26
C GLY A 61 -6.76 -9.82 -1.64
N LYS A 62 -7.06 -9.13 -2.75
CA LYS A 62 -7.01 -9.69 -4.11
C LYS A 62 -5.78 -9.28 -4.90
N GLY A 63 -5.40 -8.01 -4.83
CA GLY A 63 -4.41 -7.44 -5.75
C GLY A 63 -3.61 -6.32 -5.14
N LEU A 64 -2.32 -6.30 -5.45
CA LEU A 64 -1.39 -5.27 -4.99
C LEU A 64 -1.65 -3.96 -5.74
N LEU A 65 -1.68 -2.85 -5.01
CA LEU A 65 -1.93 -1.52 -5.55
C LEU A 65 -0.73 -1.03 -6.36
N ARG A 66 -0.78 -1.22 -7.68
CA ARG A 66 0.25 -0.76 -8.63
C ARG A 66 -0.16 0.45 -9.45
N VAL A 67 -1.45 0.77 -9.42
CA VAL A 67 -2.09 1.90 -10.11
C VAL A 67 -2.95 2.65 -9.09
N PRO A 68 -3.44 3.88 -9.41
CA PRO A 68 -4.34 4.61 -8.51
C PRO A 68 -5.60 3.80 -8.13
N LEU A 69 -6.17 4.10 -6.97
CA LEU A 69 -7.37 3.41 -6.45
C LEU A 69 -8.50 3.39 -7.46
N GLU A 70 -8.76 4.50 -8.16
CA GLU A 70 -9.79 4.63 -9.21
C GLU A 70 -9.80 3.45 -10.19
N ARG A 71 -8.61 3.00 -10.64
CA ARG A 71 -8.49 1.88 -11.59
C ARG A 71 -8.88 0.55 -10.95
N HIS A 72 -8.51 0.33 -9.69
CA HIS A 72 -8.92 -0.85 -8.94
C HIS A 72 -10.43 -0.87 -8.68
N LEU A 73 -11.02 0.27 -8.32
CA LEU A 73 -12.47 0.40 -8.10
C LEU A 73 -13.26 0.14 -9.38
N THR A 74 -12.81 0.72 -10.50
CA THR A 74 -13.42 0.51 -11.81
C THR A 74 -13.37 -0.95 -12.24
N ALA A 75 -12.21 -1.61 -12.09
CA ALA A 75 -12.04 -3.02 -12.43
C ALA A 75 -12.88 -3.95 -11.54
N ALA A 76 -13.14 -3.56 -10.29
CA ALA A 76 -13.98 -4.29 -9.36
C ALA A 76 -15.48 -3.99 -9.52
N GLY A 77 -15.86 -3.00 -10.34
CA GLY A 77 -17.24 -2.54 -10.48
C GLY A 77 -17.80 -1.91 -9.19
N LEU A 78 -16.93 -1.40 -8.32
CA LEU A 78 -17.30 -0.81 -7.03
C LEU A 78 -17.55 0.69 -7.19
N SER A 79 -18.69 1.17 -6.66
CA SER A 79 -18.99 2.60 -6.55
C SER A 79 -18.44 3.19 -5.25
N GLY A 80 -18.30 4.52 -5.19
CA GLY A 80 -17.76 5.26 -4.03
C GLY A 80 -18.55 5.13 -2.72
N GLU A 81 -19.69 4.43 -2.72
CA GLU A 81 -20.49 4.13 -1.51
C GLU A 81 -19.92 2.97 -0.69
N THR A 82 -19.09 2.10 -1.29
CA THR A 82 -18.53 0.93 -0.60
C THR A 82 -17.27 1.29 0.17
N VAL A 83 -17.13 0.77 1.40
CA VAL A 83 -15.88 0.85 2.16
C VAL A 83 -14.90 -0.19 1.63
N VAL A 84 -13.75 0.26 1.16
CA VAL A 84 -12.72 -0.59 0.58
C VAL A 84 -11.67 -0.92 1.64
N GLU A 85 -11.43 -2.20 1.86
CA GLU A 85 -10.38 -2.66 2.75
C GLU A 85 -9.02 -2.59 2.06
N LEU A 86 -8.09 -1.87 2.67
CA LEU A 86 -6.70 -1.73 2.25
C LEU A 86 -5.79 -2.38 3.29
N GLU A 87 -5.34 -3.60 3.01
CA GLU A 87 -4.32 -4.25 3.83
C GLU A 87 -2.94 -3.66 3.50
N TYR A 88 -2.22 -3.15 4.49
CA TYR A 88 -0.89 -2.55 4.29
C TYR A 88 0.22 -3.26 5.06
N PHE A 89 1.42 -3.21 4.48
CA PHE A 89 2.64 -3.79 5.04
C PHE A 89 3.89 -3.03 4.53
N PRO A 90 5.04 -3.12 5.22
CA PRO A 90 6.29 -2.48 4.78
C PRO A 90 6.70 -2.96 3.39
N ALA A 91 7.10 -2.03 2.53
CA ALA A 91 7.65 -2.36 1.23
C ALA A 91 8.98 -3.11 1.41
N ALA A 92 9.18 -4.19 0.66
CA ALA A 92 10.46 -4.87 0.64
C ALA A 92 11.53 -3.96 0.01
N PRO A 93 12.71 -3.80 0.63
CA PRO A 93 13.80 -3.09 -0.01
C PRO A 93 14.24 -3.86 -1.26
N PRO A 94 14.83 -3.18 -2.26
CA PRO A 94 15.49 -3.85 -3.36
C PRO A 94 16.49 -4.88 -2.83
N PRO A 95 16.56 -6.08 -3.41
CA PRO A 95 17.55 -7.06 -2.99
C PRO A 95 18.95 -6.51 -3.27
N GLU A 96 19.82 -6.56 -2.26
CA GLU A 96 21.21 -6.17 -2.42
C GLU A 96 21.97 -7.29 -3.13
N GLN A 97 22.87 -6.90 -4.05
CA GLN A 97 23.79 -7.87 -4.66
C GLN A 97 24.84 -8.25 -3.62
N ALA A 98 24.77 -9.48 -3.13
CA ALA A 98 25.83 -10.08 -2.34
C ALA A 98 26.82 -10.79 -3.28
N GLU A 99 28.11 -10.67 -2.99
CA GLU A 99 29.11 -11.52 -3.65
C GLU A 99 28.88 -12.98 -3.24
N GLY A 100 28.72 -13.84 -4.26
CA GLY A 100 28.61 -15.27 -4.04
C GLY A 100 29.98 -15.93 -3.83
N PRO A 101 30.03 -17.08 -3.14
CA PRO A 101 31.25 -17.88 -3.08
C PRO A 101 31.66 -18.30 -4.50
N ARG A 102 32.96 -18.24 -4.80
CA ARG A 102 33.51 -18.82 -6.03
C ARG A 102 33.56 -20.33 -5.88
N LEU A 103 32.69 -21.01 -6.63
CA LEU A 103 32.60 -22.47 -6.62
C LEU A 103 33.22 -23.04 -7.90
N PRO A 104 33.92 -24.18 -7.80
CA PRO A 104 34.65 -24.76 -8.93
C PRO A 104 33.74 -25.45 -9.95
N ASP A 105 32.46 -25.67 -9.62
CA ASP A 105 31.49 -26.36 -10.45
C ASP A 105 30.06 -25.83 -10.18
N TRP A 106 29.07 -26.30 -10.94
CA TRP A 106 27.67 -25.87 -10.82
C TRP A 106 27.05 -26.25 -9.48
N VAL A 107 26.26 -25.32 -8.93
CA VAL A 107 25.39 -25.59 -7.78
C VAL A 107 24.09 -26.19 -8.30
N SER A 108 23.83 -27.46 -7.98
CA SER A 108 22.59 -28.14 -8.38
C SER A 108 21.40 -27.84 -7.44
N ALA A 109 21.66 -27.48 -6.18
CA ALA A 109 20.64 -27.10 -5.21
C ALA A 109 21.23 -26.28 -4.03
N LEU A 110 20.38 -25.48 -3.38
CA LEU A 110 20.61 -24.84 -2.09
C LEU A 110 19.58 -25.41 -1.10
N ALA A 111 20.00 -25.66 0.15
CA ALA A 111 19.14 -26.19 1.21
C ALA A 111 18.64 -25.08 2.14
#